data_AF-A0A402AYF3-F1
#
_entry.id   AF-A0A402AYF3-F1
#
_cell.length_a   1.000
_cell.length_b   1.000
_cell.length_c   1.000
_cell.angle_alpha   90.00
_cell.angle_beta   90.00
_cell.angle_gamma   90.00
#
_symmetry.space_group_name_H-M   'P 1'
#
loop_
_entity.id
_entity.type
_entity.pdbx_description
1 polymer ?
#
loop_
_entity_poly.entity_id
_entity_poly.type
_entity_poly.pdbx_seq_one_letter_code
_entity_poly.pdbx_strand_id
1 'polypeptide(L)'
;MTRRRRALYLGCLVVLGVLCFGTFSLSNFSRTAKASGSLPTGLHVVGSQIQDGSGNVIVPHGVDRSGSQYQCVKGGGSTFDGPNDQASVSVMTSWNTDIVRVPLNEDCWLGINGEPSDGDSSAKYQQDIINYVNLLNQNNQIVILELHWNAPVVSRR
;
A
#
# COMPACT_ATOMS: atom_id res chain seq x y z
N MET A 1 -64.94 46.51 4.18
CA MET A 1 -63.48 46.76 4.15
C MET A 1 -62.74 45.58 4.80
N THR A 2 -62.55 44.47 4.09
CA THR A 2 -62.21 43.16 4.70
C THR A 2 -61.07 42.40 4.01
N ARG A 3 -60.30 43.05 3.13
CA ARG A 3 -59.22 42.39 2.35
C ARG A 3 -57.78 42.77 2.71
N ARG A 4 -57.55 43.83 3.50
CA ARG A 4 -56.18 44.35 3.74
C ARG A 4 -55.43 43.77 4.95
N ARG A 5 -56.10 43.08 5.88
CA ARG A 5 -55.46 42.58 7.13
C ARG A 5 -54.83 41.19 7.03
N ARG A 6 -55.11 40.42 5.96
CA ARG A 6 -54.55 39.06 5.79
C ARG A 6 -53.13 39.03 5.22
N ALA A 7 -52.69 40.11 4.57
CA ALA A 7 -51.36 40.17 3.94
C ALA A 7 -50.21 40.40 4.93
N LEU A 8 -50.48 40.96 6.12
CA LEU A 8 -49.43 41.29 7.09
C LEU A 8 -49.03 40.13 8.00
N TYR A 9 -49.89 39.12 8.19
CA TYR A 9 -49.55 37.95 9.03
C TYR A 9 -48.82 36.84 8.27
N LEU A 10 -48.93 36.80 6.93
CA LEU A 10 -48.19 35.83 6.11
C LEU A 10 -46.72 36.22 5.88
N GLY A 11 -46.37 37.51 6.01
CA GLY A 11 -45.00 37.98 5.82
C GLY A 11 -44.06 37.66 6.99
N CYS A 12 -44.59 37.56 8.21
CA CYS A 12 -43.75 37.34 9.41
C CYS A 12 -43.42 35.85 9.65
N LEU A 13 -44.23 34.92 9.13
CA LEU A 13 -43.99 33.47 9.28
C LEU A 13 -42.98 32.91 8.26
N VAL A 14 -42.72 33.61 7.16
CA VAL A 14 -41.71 33.17 6.18
C VAL A 14 -40.29 33.59 6.59
N VAL A 15 -40.12 34.67 7.37
CA VAL A 15 -38.80 35.12 7.83
C VAL A 15 -38.27 34.27 9.00
N LEU A 16 -39.14 33.63 9.79
CA LEU A 16 -38.73 32.70 10.86
C LEU A 16 -38.54 31.25 10.39
N GLY A 17 -39.04 30.88 9.21
CA GLY A 17 -38.89 29.52 8.65
C GLY A 17 -37.57 29.23 7.93
N VAL A 18 -36.83 30.26 7.54
CA VAL A 18 -35.55 30.13 6.80
C VAL A 18 -34.35 29.94 7.74
N LEU A 19 -34.54 30.05 9.07
CA LEU A 19 -33.47 29.84 10.06
C LEU A 19 -33.23 28.37 10.44
N CYS A 20 -34.00 27.40 9.91
CA CYS A 20 -33.95 26.00 10.37
C CYS A 20 -33.57 24.94 9.31
N PHE A 21 -33.22 25.30 8.07
CA PHE A 21 -32.99 24.32 6.99
C PHE A 21 -31.62 24.39 6.33
N GLY A 22 -30.57 24.60 7.13
CA GLY A 22 -29.22 24.69 6.59
C GLY A 22 -28.10 24.43 7.58
N THR A 23 -28.31 23.59 8.60
CA THR A 23 -27.16 22.94 9.23
C THR A 23 -26.63 21.92 8.22
N PHE A 24 -25.82 22.40 7.26
CA PHE A 24 -24.92 21.54 6.53
C PHE A 24 -23.96 21.02 7.60
N SER A 25 -24.31 19.87 8.20
CA SER A 25 -23.38 19.17 9.05
C SER A 25 -22.22 18.86 8.14
N LEU A 26 -21.12 19.58 8.32
CA LEU A 26 -19.83 19.14 7.87
C LEU A 26 -19.62 17.84 8.63
N SER A 27 -20.11 16.75 8.05
CA SER A 27 -19.66 15.41 8.34
C SER A 27 -18.17 15.49 8.06
N ASN A 28 -17.41 15.88 9.07
CA ASN A 28 -16.00 15.59 9.13
C ASN A 28 -15.98 14.09 8.92
N PHE A 29 -15.68 13.66 7.69
CA PHE A 29 -14.99 12.41 7.49
C PHE A 29 -13.72 12.61 8.31
N SER A 30 -13.81 12.31 9.60
CA SER A 30 -12.68 11.90 10.37
C SER A 30 -12.12 10.77 9.55
N ARG A 31 -11.10 11.07 8.74
CA ARG A 31 -10.13 10.05 8.37
C ARG A 31 -9.71 9.53 9.74
N THR A 32 -10.27 8.40 10.13
CA THR A 32 -9.73 7.63 11.23
C THR A 32 -8.26 7.55 10.88
N ALA A 33 -7.42 8.25 11.64
CA ALA A 33 -6.00 8.05 11.55
C ALA A 33 -5.84 6.53 11.59
N LYS A 34 -5.21 5.95 10.57
CA LYS A 34 -4.89 4.52 10.58
C LYS A 34 -4.18 4.34 11.91
N ALA A 35 -4.83 3.66 12.86
CA ALA A 35 -4.19 3.34 14.12
C ALA A 35 -2.85 2.72 13.73
N SER A 36 -1.80 2.93 14.53
CA SER A 36 -0.58 2.13 14.42
C SER A 36 -0.96 0.68 14.72
N GLY A 37 -1.60 0.04 13.75
CA GLY A 37 -2.08 -1.31 13.80
C GLY A 37 -0.86 -2.15 13.50
N SER A 38 -0.61 -3.11 14.37
CA SER A 38 0.32 -4.19 14.08
C SER A 38 0.02 -4.78 12.70
N LEU A 39 1.07 -5.13 11.96
CA LEU A 39 0.97 -5.89 10.73
C LEU A 39 -0.14 -6.98 10.82
N PRO A 40 -1.13 -6.97 9.92
CA PRO A 40 -2.16 -8.01 9.90
C PRO A 40 -1.54 -9.40 9.71
N THR A 41 -2.00 -10.36 10.50
CA THR A 41 -1.55 -11.77 10.42
C THR A 41 -2.73 -12.68 10.17
N GLY A 42 -2.47 -13.89 9.67
CA GLY A 42 -3.52 -14.87 9.37
C GLY A 42 -4.44 -14.44 8.22
N LEU A 43 -3.88 -13.79 7.18
CA LEU A 43 -4.63 -13.42 5.99
C LEU A 43 -5.23 -14.67 5.33
N HIS A 44 -6.53 -14.63 5.06
CA HIS A 44 -7.27 -15.72 4.42
C HIS A 44 -8.46 -15.19 3.62
N VAL A 45 -9.05 -16.03 2.79
CA VAL A 45 -10.20 -15.66 1.94
C VAL A 45 -11.50 -16.05 2.62
N VAL A 46 -12.45 -15.10 2.69
CA VAL A 46 -13.82 -15.32 3.15
C VAL A 46 -14.78 -14.80 2.08
N GLY A 47 -15.43 -15.70 1.35
CA GLY A 47 -16.24 -15.33 0.20
C GLY A 47 -15.41 -14.56 -0.84
N SER A 48 -15.75 -13.29 -1.09
CA SER A 48 -15.03 -12.39 -2.00
C SER A 48 -14.12 -11.40 -1.29
N GLN A 49 -13.76 -11.63 -0.03
CA GLN A 49 -12.96 -10.74 0.80
C GLN A 49 -11.67 -11.42 1.26
N ILE A 50 -10.63 -10.63 1.48
CA ILE A 50 -9.48 -11.03 2.28
C ILE A 50 -9.75 -10.54 3.71
N GLN A 51 -9.60 -11.41 4.70
CA GLN A 51 -9.70 -11.08 6.12
C GLN A 51 -8.42 -11.44 6.85
N ASP A 52 -8.11 -10.74 7.94
CA ASP A 52 -7.06 -11.14 8.88
C ASP A 52 -7.58 -12.18 9.89
N GLY A 53 -6.69 -12.71 10.75
CA GLY A 53 -7.05 -13.69 11.78
C GLY A 53 -8.04 -13.20 12.84
N SER A 54 -8.32 -11.88 12.88
CA SER A 54 -9.33 -11.28 13.76
C SER A 54 -10.66 -11.02 13.06
N GLY A 55 -10.78 -11.36 11.77
CA GLY A 55 -11.97 -11.13 10.95
C GLY A 55 -12.08 -9.71 10.36
N ASN A 56 -11.03 -8.89 10.44
CA ASN A 56 -11.04 -7.58 9.80
C ASN A 56 -10.87 -7.73 8.29
N VAL A 57 -11.70 -7.06 7.49
CA VAL A 57 -11.57 -7.04 6.03
C VAL A 57 -10.37 -6.19 5.63
N ILE A 58 -9.50 -6.77 4.80
CA ILE A 58 -8.33 -6.11 4.22
C ILE A 58 -8.65 -5.68 2.80
N VAL A 59 -8.53 -4.38 2.53
CA VAL A 59 -8.60 -3.79 1.18
C VAL A 59 -7.21 -3.28 0.83
N PRO A 60 -6.46 -4.00 -0.04
CA PRO A 60 -5.06 -3.66 -0.29
C PRO A 60 -4.92 -2.34 -1.06
N HIS A 61 -4.16 -1.41 -0.52
CA HIS A 61 -3.69 -0.18 -1.19
C HIS A 61 -2.18 -0.26 -1.29
N GLY A 62 -1.68 -0.56 -2.48
CA GLY A 62 -0.30 -1.00 -2.64
C GLY A 62 0.53 -0.25 -3.66
N VAL A 63 1.83 -0.51 -3.56
CA VAL A 63 2.84 -0.11 -4.54
C VAL A 63 3.66 -1.32 -4.97
N ASP A 64 4.27 -1.21 -6.15
CA ASP A 64 5.29 -2.13 -6.61
C ASP A 64 6.68 -1.55 -6.35
N ARG A 65 7.54 -2.32 -5.67
CA ARG A 65 8.95 -1.96 -5.46
C ARG A 65 9.85 -2.77 -6.38
N SER A 66 9.70 -2.51 -7.68
CA SER A 66 10.61 -2.97 -8.73
C SER A 66 12.07 -2.60 -8.45
N GLY A 67 12.99 -3.45 -8.88
CA GLY A 67 14.44 -3.28 -8.76
C GLY A 67 15.17 -4.60 -8.56
N SER A 68 14.72 -5.39 -7.58
CA SER A 68 15.42 -6.62 -7.17
C SER A 68 15.37 -7.76 -8.18
N GLN A 69 14.47 -7.73 -9.14
CA GLN A 69 14.36 -8.74 -10.20
C GLN A 69 15.35 -8.54 -11.35
N TYR A 70 15.85 -7.32 -11.57
CA TYR A 70 16.78 -7.02 -12.67
C TYR A 70 18.12 -6.49 -12.20
N GLN A 71 18.21 -5.84 -11.03
CA GLN A 71 19.45 -5.20 -10.61
C GLN A 71 20.53 -6.24 -10.32
N CYS A 72 20.16 -7.37 -9.72
CA CYS A 72 21.08 -8.46 -9.40
C CYS A 72 21.76 -9.10 -10.63
N VAL A 73 21.19 -8.93 -11.84
CA VAL A 73 21.75 -9.42 -13.11
C VAL A 73 22.35 -8.33 -14.00
N LYS A 74 22.19 -7.04 -13.63
CA LYS A 74 22.82 -5.92 -14.36
C LYS A 74 24.28 -5.71 -13.96
N GLY A 75 24.69 -6.27 -12.83
CA GLY A 75 25.93 -5.91 -12.14
C GLY A 75 25.83 -4.60 -11.35
N GLY A 76 26.93 -4.19 -10.71
CA GLY A 76 27.03 -3.07 -9.79
C GLY A 76 27.02 -3.46 -8.29
N GLY A 77 27.10 -4.75 -7.96
CA GLY A 77 27.25 -5.25 -6.58
C GLY A 77 26.09 -4.89 -5.63
N SER A 78 24.87 -4.72 -6.16
CA SER A 78 23.68 -4.40 -5.37
C SER A 78 22.51 -5.31 -5.74
N THR A 79 21.74 -5.71 -4.73
CA THR A 79 20.48 -6.45 -4.93
C THR A 79 19.35 -5.54 -5.43
N PHE A 80 19.33 -4.25 -5.04
CA PHE A 80 18.23 -3.34 -5.36
C PHE A 80 18.70 -2.17 -6.23
N ASP A 81 17.86 -1.78 -7.19
CA ASP A 81 17.98 -0.49 -7.87
C ASP A 81 17.36 0.59 -6.98
N GLY A 82 18.16 1.60 -6.59
CA GLY A 82 17.75 2.70 -5.72
C GLY A 82 17.58 2.33 -4.23
N PRO A 83 17.19 3.32 -3.39
CA PRO A 83 17.10 3.15 -1.94
C PRO A 83 16.14 2.03 -1.50
N ASN A 84 16.58 1.24 -0.52
CA ASN A 84 15.83 0.14 0.11
C ASN A 84 15.89 0.23 1.65
N ASP A 85 16.04 1.45 2.18
CA ASP A 85 16.20 1.75 3.60
C ASP A 85 14.91 2.33 4.24
N GLN A 86 14.98 2.63 5.54
CA GLN A 86 13.85 3.18 6.29
C GLN A 86 13.34 4.51 5.69
N ALA A 87 14.20 5.35 5.12
CA ALA A 87 13.77 6.61 4.52
C ALA A 87 12.87 6.35 3.30
N SER A 88 13.27 5.40 2.44
CA SER A 88 12.45 4.99 1.29
C SER A 88 11.10 4.39 1.72
N VAL A 89 11.09 3.57 2.77
CA VAL A 89 9.85 2.96 3.30
C VAL A 89 8.94 4.03 3.92
N SER A 90 9.48 5.00 4.66
CA SER A 90 8.71 6.11 5.21
C SER A 90 8.04 6.96 4.12
N VAL A 91 8.66 7.10 2.95
CA VAL A 91 8.02 7.78 1.81
C VAL A 91 6.87 6.93 1.27
N MET A 92 7.04 5.62 1.10
CA MET A 92 5.96 4.74 0.67
C MET A 92 4.76 4.79 1.62
N THR A 93 5.00 4.71 2.94
CA THR A 93 3.93 4.78 3.93
C THR A 93 3.23 6.14 3.97
N SER A 94 3.92 7.23 3.59
CA SER A 94 3.30 8.57 3.48
C SER A 94 2.21 8.64 2.40
N TRP A 95 2.21 7.71 1.43
CA TRP A 95 1.14 7.56 0.43
C TRP A 95 -0.03 6.74 0.93
N ASN A 96 -0.03 6.36 2.22
CA ASN A 96 -1.07 5.56 2.88
C ASN A 96 -1.21 4.14 2.29
N THR A 97 -0.09 3.51 1.91
CA THR A 97 -0.05 2.11 1.49
C THR A 97 -0.13 1.15 2.68
N ASP A 98 -0.57 -0.08 2.44
CA ASP A 98 -0.49 -1.20 3.39
C ASP A 98 0.07 -2.48 2.79
N ILE A 99 0.34 -2.52 1.49
CA ILE A 99 0.90 -3.68 0.83
C ILE A 99 1.99 -3.26 -0.15
N VAL A 100 3.08 -4.00 -0.19
CA VAL A 100 4.18 -3.79 -1.13
C VAL A 100 4.43 -5.09 -1.88
N ARG A 101 4.42 -5.02 -3.21
CA ARG A 101 4.89 -6.11 -4.07
C ARG A 101 6.41 -5.98 -4.22
N VAL A 102 7.12 -7.07 -3.94
CA VAL A 102 8.58 -7.16 -4.05
C VAL A 102 8.93 -8.21 -5.11
N PRO A 103 9.29 -7.78 -6.33
CA PRO A 103 9.70 -8.66 -7.42
C PRO A 103 11.03 -9.37 -7.16
N LEU A 104 11.11 -10.66 -7.49
CA LEU A 104 12.29 -11.52 -7.38
C LEU A 104 12.78 -12.02 -8.74
N ASN A 105 14.05 -12.44 -8.76
CA ASN A 105 14.71 -13.12 -9.86
C ASN A 105 15.07 -14.57 -9.46
N GLU A 106 14.69 -15.55 -10.27
CA GLU A 106 14.98 -16.97 -10.04
C GLU A 106 16.47 -17.28 -10.01
N ASP A 107 17.23 -16.79 -11.00
CA ASP A 107 18.65 -17.09 -11.15
C ASP A 107 19.47 -16.53 -9.97
N CYS A 108 19.19 -15.28 -9.57
CA CYS A 108 19.80 -14.67 -8.40
C CYS A 108 19.40 -15.35 -7.09
N TRP A 109 18.15 -15.82 -6.99
CA TRP A 109 17.65 -16.52 -5.80
C TRP A 109 18.28 -17.91 -5.65
N LEU A 110 18.45 -18.65 -6.75
CA LEU A 110 18.98 -20.01 -6.76
C LEU A 110 20.51 -20.05 -6.89
N GLY A 111 21.14 -18.99 -7.37
CA GLY A 111 22.59 -18.94 -7.63
C GLY A 111 22.98 -19.75 -8.86
N ILE A 112 22.19 -19.66 -9.94
CA ILE A 112 22.37 -20.42 -11.17
C ILE A 112 22.69 -19.49 -12.34
N ASN A 113 23.13 -20.08 -13.45
CA ASN A 113 23.42 -19.37 -14.70
C ASN A 113 24.47 -18.23 -14.61
N GLY A 114 25.31 -18.25 -13.58
CA GLY A 114 26.31 -17.21 -13.34
C GLY A 114 25.79 -15.98 -12.60
N GLU A 115 24.58 -16.06 -12.05
CA GLU A 115 23.96 -14.99 -11.26
C GLU A 115 23.95 -15.33 -9.75
N PRO A 116 23.89 -14.32 -8.87
CA PRO A 116 23.96 -12.88 -9.16
C PRO A 116 25.27 -12.43 -9.82
N SER A 117 25.22 -11.36 -10.60
CA SER A 117 26.36 -10.84 -11.36
C SER A 117 27.49 -10.34 -10.45
N ASP A 118 28.67 -10.10 -11.04
CA ASP A 118 29.88 -9.61 -10.36
C ASP A 118 30.42 -10.50 -9.22
N GLY A 119 30.05 -11.78 -9.20
CA GLY A 119 30.49 -12.71 -8.17
C GLY A 119 29.77 -12.53 -6.82
N ASP A 120 28.65 -11.80 -6.81
CA ASP A 120 27.73 -11.83 -5.68
C ASP A 120 27.10 -13.23 -5.53
N SER A 121 26.52 -13.50 -4.36
CA SER A 121 25.99 -14.84 -4.03
C SER A 121 24.47 -14.82 -3.87
N SER A 122 23.85 -15.97 -4.17
CA SER A 122 22.43 -16.18 -3.87
C SER A 122 22.10 -16.03 -2.39
N ALA A 123 23.02 -16.42 -1.51
CA ALA A 123 22.88 -16.20 -0.06
C ALA A 123 22.78 -14.71 0.29
N LYS A 124 23.60 -13.86 -0.35
CA LYS A 124 23.50 -12.40 -0.19
C LYS A 124 22.17 -11.87 -0.73
N TYR A 125 21.76 -12.29 -1.93
CA TYR A 125 20.48 -11.88 -2.52
C TYR A 125 19.29 -12.21 -1.61
N GLN A 126 19.22 -13.46 -1.12
CA GLN A 126 18.19 -13.92 -0.18
C GLN A 126 18.20 -13.10 1.11
N GLN A 127 19.39 -12.85 1.69
CA GLN A 127 19.50 -12.08 2.93
C GLN A 127 19.06 -10.63 2.75
N ASP A 128 19.40 -9.99 1.63
CA ASP A 128 18.98 -8.64 1.28
C ASP A 128 17.45 -8.55 1.13
N ILE A 129 16.82 -9.53 0.47
CA ILE A 129 15.36 -9.65 0.38
C ILE A 129 14.74 -9.85 1.77
N ILE A 130 15.26 -10.76 2.59
CA ILE A 130 14.76 -11.01 3.96
C ILE A 130 14.81 -9.72 4.79
N ASN A 131 15.93 -9.00 4.74
CA ASN A 131 16.09 -7.74 5.47
C ASN A 131 15.06 -6.70 5.01
N TYR A 132 14.82 -6.60 3.71
CA TYR A 132 13.85 -5.65 3.17
C TYR A 132 12.40 -6.02 3.52
N VAL A 133 12.05 -7.31 3.44
CA VAL A 133 10.74 -7.83 3.89
C VAL A 133 10.53 -7.54 5.37
N ASN A 134 11.53 -7.76 6.21
CA ASN A 134 11.45 -7.44 7.64
C ASN A 134 11.25 -5.95 7.88
N LEU A 135 11.95 -5.09 7.14
CA LEU A 135 11.78 -3.64 7.22
C LEU A 135 10.35 -3.21 6.84
N LEU A 136 9.80 -3.76 5.76
CA LEU A 136 8.42 -3.51 5.33
C LEU A 136 7.40 -3.94 6.39
N ASN A 137 7.56 -5.16 6.92
CA ASN A 137 6.71 -5.70 7.99
C ASN A 137 6.77 -4.85 9.27
N GLN A 138 7.96 -4.39 9.68
CA GLN A 138 8.14 -3.48 10.82
C GLN A 138 7.45 -2.12 10.62
N ASN A 139 7.21 -1.73 9.36
CA ASN A 139 6.47 -0.54 8.98
C ASN A 139 4.99 -0.84 8.63
N ASN A 140 4.45 -1.97 9.12
CA ASN A 140 3.07 -2.43 8.93
C ASN A 140 2.66 -2.53 7.45
N GLN A 141 3.59 -2.87 6.56
CA GLN A 141 3.33 -3.19 5.17
C GLN A 141 3.29 -4.69 4.99
N ILE A 142 2.17 -5.21 4.50
CA ILE A 142 2.05 -6.59 4.01
C ILE A 142 2.98 -6.72 2.79
N VAL A 143 3.69 -7.85 2.67
CA VAL A 143 4.54 -8.09 1.50
C VAL A 143 3.96 -9.18 0.61
N ILE A 144 3.80 -8.86 -0.67
CA ILE A 144 3.63 -9.86 -1.73
C ILE A 144 5.01 -10.13 -2.29
N LEU A 145 5.60 -11.24 -1.89
CA LEU A 145 6.84 -11.73 -2.49
C LEU A 145 6.51 -12.41 -3.81
N GLU A 146 7.05 -11.91 -4.91
CA GLU A 146 6.62 -12.32 -6.25
C GLU A 146 7.82 -12.71 -7.11
N LEU A 147 7.77 -13.90 -7.70
CA LEU A 147 8.76 -14.33 -8.67
C LEU A 147 8.46 -13.69 -10.03
N HIS A 148 9.23 -12.67 -10.41
CA HIS A 148 8.94 -11.84 -11.59
C HIS A 148 9.69 -12.29 -12.83
N TRP A 149 10.99 -12.59 -12.66
CA TRP A 149 11.86 -13.08 -13.72
C TRP A 149 12.18 -14.54 -13.42
N ASN A 150 11.59 -15.41 -14.24
CA ASN A 150 11.74 -16.85 -14.19
C ASN A 150 11.87 -17.39 -15.62
N ALA A 151 13.06 -17.83 -16.00
CA ALA A 151 13.33 -18.56 -17.23
C ALA A 151 14.83 -18.95 -17.28
N PRO A 152 15.17 -20.09 -17.90
CA PRO A 152 16.56 -20.41 -18.19
C PRO A 152 17.15 -19.40 -19.19
N VAL A 153 18.29 -18.79 -18.87
CA VAL A 153 19.14 -18.23 -19.92
C VAL A 153 19.66 -19.38 -20.77
N VAL A 154 19.00 -19.62 -21.91
CA VAL A 154 19.69 -20.26 -23.03
C VAL A 154 20.72 -19.25 -23.53
N SER A 155 21.99 -19.49 -23.21
CA SER A 155 23.10 -18.70 -23.72
C SER A 155 23.00 -18.61 -25.25
N ARG A 156 22.76 -17.41 -25.78
CA ARG A 156 23.15 -17.07 -27.13
C ARG A 156 23.81 -15.71 -27.13
N ARG A 157 25.13 -15.74 -26.92
CA ARG A 157 26.12 -15.18 -27.84
C ARG A 157 27.47 -15.81 -27.58
#